data_AF-A0A950SF85-F1
#
_entry.id   AF-A0A950SF85-F1
#
_cell.length_a   1.000
_cell.length_b   1.000
_cell.length_c   1.000
_cell.angle_alpha   90.00
_cell.angle_beta   90.00
_cell.angle_gamma   90.00
#
_symmetry.space_group_name_H-M   'P 1'
#
loop_
_entity.id
_entity.type
_entity.pdbx_description
1 polymer ?
#
loop_
_entity_poly.entity_id
_entity_poly.type
_entity_poly.pdbx_seq_one_letter_code
_entity_poly.pdbx_strand_id
1 'polypeptide(L)'
;MNSPAAAAQADSSSELITAIVNLVGTGPVPLGAYTVAEMFSVGALFEFVEQSPSQDAISEAVRSLAARDLITTQPGEEHIEVRGDLGIAVAFHQRSRVVLDARLTGTEPDTPWRFLLMPQPENVTLEVRIDALGIHFFSLRTTEDAFKRLLERLPDGDRGQENADLDAALAASPKSALVTVSRWRDSSEREKTDVILARQGDNLHVFMRDPDDPGRFRAQGIAHDQLRPLLERLTAPPAG
;
A
#
# COMPACT_ATOMS: atom_id res chain seq x y z
N MET A 1 19.27 -2.15 30.02
CA MET A 1 18.73 -3.39 30.62
C MET A 1 17.30 -3.49 30.13
N ASN A 2 16.97 -4.45 29.26
CA ASN A 2 15.59 -4.60 28.78
C ASN A 2 14.75 -5.23 29.89
N SER A 3 13.63 -4.58 30.24
CA SER A 3 12.71 -5.10 31.26
C SER A 3 12.07 -6.43 30.80
N PRO A 4 11.85 -7.38 31.72
CA PRO A 4 11.23 -8.68 31.41
C PRO A 4 9.83 -8.56 30.76
N ALA A 5 9.10 -7.47 31.02
CA ALA A 5 7.83 -7.16 30.36
C ALA A 5 7.97 -6.89 28.84
N ALA A 6 9.04 -6.21 28.42
CA ALA A 6 9.29 -5.94 27.00
C ALA A 6 9.70 -7.21 26.24
N ALA A 7 10.40 -8.13 26.91
CA ALA A 7 10.74 -9.44 26.34
C ALA A 7 9.49 -10.32 26.15
N ALA A 8 8.59 -10.37 27.13
CA ALA A 8 7.33 -11.13 27.03
C ALA A 8 6.34 -10.55 25.98
N GLN A 9 6.33 -9.22 25.82
CA GLN A 9 5.51 -8.55 24.80
C GLN A 9 6.04 -8.76 23.37
N ALA A 10 7.36 -8.87 23.20
CA ALA A 10 7.98 -9.21 21.93
C ALA A 10 7.70 -10.67 21.52
N ASP A 11 7.72 -11.60 22.49
CA ASP A 11 7.47 -13.03 22.25
C ASP A 11 6.03 -13.29 21.80
N SER A 12 5.06 -12.68 22.49
CA SER A 12 3.63 -12.73 22.12
C SER A 12 3.32 -12.07 20.77
N SER A 13 4.05 -11.01 20.41
CA SER A 13 3.91 -10.37 19.09
C SER A 13 4.40 -11.30 17.97
N SER A 14 5.49 -12.04 18.19
CA SER A 14 6.03 -13.03 17.24
C SER A 14 5.08 -14.21 17.02
N GLU A 15 4.49 -14.73 18.10
CA GLU A 15 3.48 -15.79 18.04
C GLU A 15 2.23 -15.35 17.27
N LEU A 16 1.75 -14.12 17.53
CA LEU A 16 0.61 -13.56 16.82
C LEU A 16 0.88 -13.38 15.32
N ILE A 17 2.06 -12.87 14.94
CA ILE A 17 2.46 -12.76 13.54
C ILE A 17 2.46 -14.14 12.88
N THR A 18 3.01 -15.15 13.55
CA THR A 18 3.02 -16.53 13.04
C THR A 18 1.60 -17.07 12.83
N ALA A 19 0.70 -16.84 13.79
CA ALA A 19 -0.70 -17.25 13.66
C ALA A 19 -1.39 -16.55 12.47
N ILE A 20 -1.16 -15.25 12.29
CA ILE A 20 -1.70 -14.48 11.16
C ILE A 20 -1.16 -14.99 9.83
N VAL A 21 0.15 -15.26 9.73
CA VAL A 21 0.78 -15.80 8.52
C VAL A 21 0.16 -17.15 8.15
N ASN A 22 -0.04 -18.03 9.13
CA ASN A 22 -0.71 -19.31 8.91
C ASN A 22 -2.16 -19.13 8.44
N LEU A 23 -2.89 -18.19 9.02
CA LEU A 23 -4.26 -17.88 8.61
C LEU A 23 -4.32 -17.37 7.17
N VAL A 24 -3.44 -16.45 6.79
CA VAL A 24 -3.32 -15.93 5.41
C VAL A 24 -3.01 -17.05 4.41
N GLY A 25 -2.22 -18.06 4.82
CA GLY A 25 -1.96 -19.25 4.02
C GLY A 25 -3.21 -20.06 3.66
N THR A 26 -4.32 -19.87 4.37
CA THR A 26 -5.61 -20.52 4.08
C THR A 26 -6.54 -19.67 3.19
N GLY A 27 -6.20 -18.39 2.97
CA GLY A 27 -7.01 -17.46 2.20
C GLY A 27 -6.86 -16.01 2.68
N PRO A 28 -7.45 -15.04 1.95
CA PRO A 28 -7.38 -13.64 2.35
C PRO A 28 -8.08 -13.40 3.68
N VAL A 29 -7.47 -12.57 4.53
CA VAL A 29 -8.03 -12.16 5.83
C VAL A 29 -8.54 -10.73 5.69
N PRO A 30 -9.86 -10.49 5.57
CA PRO A 30 -10.40 -9.13 5.57
C PRO A 30 -10.23 -8.52 6.96
N LEU A 31 -9.74 -7.27 7.02
CA LEU A 31 -9.53 -6.53 8.27
C LEU A 31 -10.55 -5.39 8.48
N GLY A 32 -11.56 -5.34 7.62
CA GLY A 32 -12.61 -4.32 7.65
C GLY A 32 -12.35 -3.15 6.71
N ALA A 33 -13.20 -2.14 6.86
CA ALA A 33 -13.17 -0.91 6.08
C ALA A 33 -13.14 0.29 7.03
N TYR A 34 -12.26 1.24 6.73
CA TYR A 34 -12.05 2.43 7.54
C TYR A 34 -11.94 3.66 6.65
N THR A 35 -12.36 4.79 7.17
CA THR A 35 -12.16 6.09 6.52
C THR A 35 -10.72 6.58 6.74
N VAL A 36 -10.27 7.54 5.93
CA VAL A 36 -8.98 8.23 6.14
C VAL A 36 -8.92 8.82 7.55
N ALA A 37 -10.00 9.44 8.03
CA ALA A 37 -10.03 10.06 9.36
C ALA A 37 -9.88 9.02 10.48
N GLU A 38 -10.51 7.86 10.36
CA GLU A 38 -10.34 6.75 11.31
C GLU A 38 -8.89 6.27 11.33
N MET A 39 -8.28 6.00 10.17
CA MET A 39 -6.88 5.56 10.12
C MET A 39 -5.91 6.64 10.61
N PHE A 40 -6.16 7.90 10.28
CA PHE A 40 -5.36 9.04 10.73
C PHE A 40 -5.43 9.20 12.26
N SER A 41 -6.62 9.01 12.85
CA SER A 41 -6.82 9.13 14.30
C SER A 41 -6.04 8.11 15.13
N VAL A 42 -5.71 6.95 14.55
CA VAL A 42 -4.91 5.89 15.19
C VAL A 42 -3.45 5.89 14.73
N GLY A 43 -2.99 6.96 14.07
CA GLY A 43 -1.60 7.12 13.65
C GLY A 43 -1.19 6.24 12.45
N ALA A 44 -2.16 5.77 11.65
CA ALA A 44 -1.90 5.02 10.43
C ALA A 44 -2.11 5.89 9.17
N LEU A 45 -1.50 5.47 8.07
CA LEU A 45 -1.58 6.07 6.73
C LEU A 45 -1.16 7.54 6.58
N PHE A 46 -0.65 8.21 7.63
CA PHE A 46 -0.36 9.65 7.61
C PHE A 46 0.52 10.11 6.42
N GLU A 47 1.46 9.27 5.97
CA GLU A 47 2.37 9.59 4.85
C GLU A 47 1.78 9.45 3.45
N PHE A 48 0.58 8.86 3.34
CA PHE A 48 -0.08 8.51 2.08
C PHE A 48 -1.43 9.20 1.89
N VAL A 49 -1.82 10.04 2.85
CA VAL A 49 -3.00 10.88 2.74
C VAL A 49 -2.68 12.07 1.82
N GLU A 50 -3.57 12.34 0.87
CA GLU A 50 -3.42 13.49 -0.05
C GLU A 50 -3.70 14.82 0.65
N GLN A 51 -4.67 14.82 1.55
CA GLN A 51 -5.06 15.97 2.36
C GLN A 51 -5.40 15.53 3.78
N SER A 52 -4.75 16.12 4.78
CA SER A 52 -5.06 15.84 6.18
C SER A 52 -6.54 16.05 6.48
N PRO A 53 -7.21 15.10 7.17
CA PRO A 53 -8.59 15.27 7.58
C PRO A 53 -8.79 16.51 8.46
N SER A 54 -10.00 17.08 8.43
CA SER A 54 -10.37 18.16 9.34
C SER A 54 -10.46 17.67 10.78
N GLN A 55 -10.31 18.59 11.75
CA GLN A 55 -10.42 18.24 13.18
C GLN A 55 -11.80 17.68 13.54
N ASP A 56 -12.86 18.16 12.89
CA ASP A 56 -14.22 17.65 13.07
C ASP A 56 -14.33 16.20 12.57
N ALA A 57 -13.74 15.89 11.41
CA ALA A 57 -13.72 14.53 10.87
C ALA A 57 -12.92 13.58 11.78
N ILE A 58 -11.79 14.03 12.35
CA ILE A 58 -11.01 13.27 13.31
C ILE A 58 -11.81 13.00 14.59
N SER A 59 -12.49 14.03 15.12
CA SER A 59 -13.29 13.90 16.35
C SER A 59 -14.45 12.91 16.17
N GLU A 60 -15.13 12.97 15.03
CA GLU A 60 -16.20 12.01 14.71
C GLU A 60 -15.64 10.60 14.46
N ALA A 61 -14.47 10.49 13.83
CA ALA A 61 -13.80 9.21 13.66
C ALA A 61 -13.43 8.56 15.01
N VAL A 62 -12.85 9.32 15.95
CA VAL A 62 -12.55 8.83 17.31
C VAL A 62 -13.82 8.36 18.01
N ARG A 63 -14.92 9.11 17.89
CA ARG A 63 -16.22 8.72 18.45
C ARG A 63 -16.75 7.43 17.82
N SER A 64 -16.69 7.30 16.49
CA SER A 64 -17.08 6.10 15.74
C SER A 64 -16.29 4.88 16.21
N LEU A 65 -14.97 5.00 16.29
CA LEU A 65 -14.09 3.91 16.72
C LEU A 65 -14.34 3.50 18.17
N ALA A 66 -14.52 4.46 19.08
CA ALA A 66 -14.84 4.18 20.48
C ALA A 66 -16.21 3.51 20.63
N ALA A 67 -17.22 3.96 19.88
CA ALA A 67 -18.55 3.35 19.88
C ALA A 67 -18.55 1.91 19.35
N ARG A 68 -17.56 1.56 18.51
CA ARG A 68 -17.33 0.21 17.97
C ARG A 68 -16.38 -0.63 18.82
N ASP A 69 -15.93 -0.12 19.97
CA ASP A 69 -14.92 -0.73 20.86
C ASP A 69 -13.59 -1.10 20.14
N LEU A 70 -13.25 -0.34 19.09
CA LEU A 70 -12.01 -0.52 18.33
C LEU A 70 -10.84 0.28 18.90
N ILE A 71 -11.14 1.26 19.75
CA ILE A 71 -10.15 1.99 20.53
C ILE A 71 -10.60 2.07 21.98
N THR A 72 -9.64 2.02 22.89
CA THR A 72 -9.90 2.23 24.31
C THR A 72 -8.75 3.00 24.97
N THR A 73 -8.96 3.38 26.22
CA THR A 73 -7.92 3.89 27.11
C THR A 73 -7.97 3.08 28.40
N GLN A 74 -6.85 2.54 28.86
CA GLN A 74 -6.83 1.90 30.18
C GLN A 74 -6.78 2.99 31.27
N PRO A 75 -7.43 2.77 32.43
CA PRO A 75 -7.38 3.73 33.53
C PRO A 75 -5.93 4.03 33.95
N GLY A 76 -5.53 5.30 33.84
CA GLY A 76 -4.17 5.74 34.18
C GLY A 76 -3.16 5.68 33.03
N GLU A 77 -3.56 5.26 31.83
CA GLU A 77 -2.74 5.34 30.62
C GLU A 77 -3.11 6.55 29.76
N GLU A 78 -2.08 7.24 29.24
CA GLU A 78 -2.24 8.34 28.28
C GLU A 78 -2.32 7.85 26.82
N HIS A 79 -2.12 6.55 26.58
CA HIS A 79 -2.07 5.97 25.24
C HIS A 79 -3.39 5.31 24.87
N ILE A 80 -3.77 5.46 23.61
CA ILE A 80 -4.92 4.77 23.02
C ILE A 80 -4.49 3.35 22.65
N GLU A 81 -5.22 2.36 23.15
CA GLU A 81 -5.10 0.97 22.74
C GLU A 81 -6.01 0.73 21.52
N VAL A 82 -5.44 0.25 20.41
CA VAL A 82 -6.19 -0.07 19.18
C VAL A 82 -6.42 -1.58 19.12
N ARG A 83 -7.67 -2.00 18.87
CA ARG A 83 -8.13 -3.38 19.05
C ARG A 83 -8.62 -4.05 17.77
N GLY A 84 -8.73 -5.37 17.83
CA GLY A 84 -9.29 -6.21 16.78
C GLY A 84 -8.56 -6.07 15.45
N ASP A 85 -9.31 -6.20 14.36
CA ASP A 85 -8.76 -6.14 13.01
C ASP A 85 -8.11 -4.79 12.68
N LEU A 86 -8.61 -3.69 13.26
CA LEU A 86 -7.98 -2.37 13.14
C LEU A 86 -6.59 -2.37 13.76
N GLY A 87 -6.43 -2.98 14.93
CA GLY A 87 -5.13 -3.15 15.59
C GLY A 87 -4.14 -3.94 14.73
N ILE A 88 -4.61 -5.01 14.06
CA ILE A 88 -3.79 -5.77 13.10
C ILE A 88 -3.38 -4.89 11.92
N ALA A 89 -4.32 -4.15 11.32
CA ALA A 89 -4.02 -3.26 10.19
C ALA A 89 -2.99 -2.19 10.56
N VAL A 90 -3.14 -1.56 11.73
CA VAL A 90 -2.20 -0.55 12.25
C VAL A 90 -0.82 -1.16 12.50
N ALA A 91 -0.75 -2.34 13.11
CA ALA A 91 0.51 -3.01 13.39
C ALA A 91 1.27 -3.36 12.09
N PHE A 92 0.59 -3.91 11.09
CA PHE A 92 1.20 -4.21 9.79
C PHE A 92 1.62 -2.93 9.05
N HIS A 93 0.80 -1.88 9.10
CA HIS A 93 1.15 -0.58 8.55
C HIS A 93 2.44 -0.04 9.18
N GLN A 94 2.53 0.01 10.51
CA GLN A 94 3.70 0.54 11.22
C GLN A 94 4.98 -0.28 11.03
N ARG A 95 4.85 -1.59 10.80
CA ARG A 95 6.00 -2.47 10.48
C ARG A 95 6.49 -2.33 9.05
N SER A 96 5.67 -1.78 8.16
CA SER A 96 5.96 -1.73 6.73
C SER A 96 7.17 -0.84 6.44
N ARG A 97 8.16 -1.41 5.74
CA ARG A 97 9.36 -0.70 5.26
C ARG A 97 9.32 -0.43 3.76
N VAL A 98 8.27 -0.89 3.10
CA VAL A 98 8.02 -0.73 1.68
C VAL A 98 6.54 -0.53 1.49
N VAL A 99 6.17 0.45 0.68
CA VAL A 99 4.79 0.67 0.25
C VAL A 99 4.78 0.89 -1.25
N LEU A 100 4.01 0.09 -1.96
CA LEU A 100 3.66 0.29 -3.36
C LEU A 100 2.29 0.96 -3.40
N ASP A 101 2.24 2.20 -3.90
CA ASP A 101 1.02 2.98 -4.13
C ASP A 101 0.72 3.00 -5.63
N ALA A 102 -0.30 2.26 -6.06
CA ALA A 102 -0.75 2.23 -7.44
C ALA A 102 -2.05 3.03 -7.58
N ARG A 103 -2.04 4.03 -8.45
CA ARG A 103 -3.18 4.89 -8.79
C ARG A 103 -3.53 4.70 -10.25
N LEU A 104 -4.79 4.42 -10.53
CA LEU A 104 -5.28 4.05 -11.84
C LEU A 104 -6.25 5.11 -12.36
N THR A 105 -6.22 5.35 -13.66
CA THR A 105 -7.25 6.10 -14.39
C THR A 105 -8.15 5.14 -15.16
N GLY A 106 -9.30 5.62 -15.62
CA GLY A 106 -10.21 4.82 -16.45
C GLY A 106 -10.88 3.67 -15.69
N THR A 107 -10.99 3.76 -14.36
CA THR A 107 -11.73 2.79 -13.54
C THR A 107 -13.23 3.06 -13.59
N GLU A 108 -14.04 2.00 -13.58
CA GLU A 108 -15.49 2.09 -13.47
C GLU A 108 -15.92 2.56 -12.08
N PRO A 109 -17.14 3.13 -11.93
CA PRO A 109 -17.78 3.30 -10.63
C PRO A 109 -17.71 1.99 -9.83
N ASP A 110 -17.51 2.09 -8.52
CA ASP A 110 -17.35 0.96 -7.58
C ASP A 110 -16.08 0.10 -7.75
N THR A 111 -15.21 0.43 -8.71
CA THR A 111 -13.88 -0.18 -8.81
C THR A 111 -12.86 0.65 -8.03
N PRO A 112 -12.00 0.03 -7.21
CA PRO A 112 -10.92 0.77 -6.55
C PRO A 112 -10.01 1.44 -7.57
N TRP A 113 -9.79 2.73 -7.40
CA TRP A 113 -8.90 3.53 -8.23
C TRP A 113 -7.48 3.58 -7.67
N ARG A 114 -7.30 3.22 -6.37
CA ARG A 114 -6.01 3.21 -5.71
C ARG A 114 -5.79 1.97 -4.85
N PHE A 115 -4.56 1.45 -4.89
CA PHE A 115 -4.12 0.27 -4.17
C PHE A 115 -2.84 0.62 -3.41
N LEU A 116 -2.79 0.28 -2.12
CA LEU A 116 -1.57 0.31 -1.33
C LEU A 116 -1.21 -1.14 -0.98
N LEU A 117 -0.04 -1.59 -1.42
CA LEU A 117 0.52 -2.87 -1.02
C LEU A 117 1.69 -2.63 -0.08
N MET A 118 1.62 -3.22 1.11
CA MET A 118 2.68 -3.14 2.11
C MET A 118 3.20 -4.54 2.44
N PRO A 119 4.11 -5.07 1.59
CA PRO A 119 4.66 -6.40 1.77
C PRO A 119 5.50 -6.49 3.04
N GLN A 120 5.34 -7.58 3.78
CA GLN A 120 6.11 -7.92 4.97
C GLN A 120 7.14 -9.01 4.66
N PRO A 121 8.20 -9.15 5.47
CA PRO A 121 9.21 -10.21 5.32
C PRO A 121 8.63 -11.64 5.32
N GLU A 122 7.50 -11.86 5.97
CA GLU A 122 6.85 -13.16 6.11
C GLU A 122 6.01 -13.58 4.87
N ASN A 123 6.20 -12.93 3.72
CA ASN A 123 5.41 -13.14 2.49
C ASN A 123 3.90 -12.91 2.66
N VAL A 124 3.54 -12.05 3.62
CA VAL A 124 2.20 -11.50 3.79
C VAL A 124 2.23 -10.05 3.36
N THR A 125 1.19 -9.59 2.67
CA THR A 125 1.03 -8.21 2.25
C THR A 125 -0.24 -7.65 2.85
N LEU A 126 -0.13 -6.48 3.50
CA LEU A 126 -1.29 -5.65 3.78
C LEU A 126 -1.71 -4.96 2.48
N GLU A 127 -2.87 -5.35 1.97
CA GLU A 127 -3.53 -4.73 0.82
C GLU A 127 -4.56 -3.73 1.34
N VAL A 128 -4.45 -2.48 0.88
CA VAL A 128 -5.48 -1.44 1.04
C VAL A 128 -6.03 -1.11 -0.33
N ARG A 129 -7.35 -1.24 -0.51
CA ARG A 129 -8.06 -0.83 -1.73
C ARG A 129 -8.91 0.39 -1.41
N ILE A 130 -8.81 1.42 -2.23
CA ILE A 130 -9.51 2.69 -2.01
C ILE A 130 -10.49 2.89 -3.16
N ASP A 131 -11.76 2.98 -2.82
CA ASP A 131 -12.84 3.22 -3.76
C ASP A 131 -13.05 4.72 -4.06
N ALA A 132 -14.01 5.01 -4.94
CA ALA A 132 -14.36 6.37 -5.31
C ALA A 132 -14.93 7.22 -4.16
N LEU A 133 -15.39 6.59 -3.07
CA LEU A 133 -15.90 7.28 -1.88
C LEU A 133 -14.78 7.54 -0.85
N GLY A 134 -13.56 7.07 -1.12
CA GLY A 134 -12.43 7.20 -0.20
C GLY A 134 -12.49 6.20 0.96
N ILE A 135 -13.29 5.13 0.85
CA ILE A 135 -13.32 4.04 1.83
C ILE A 135 -12.11 3.14 1.58
N HIS A 136 -11.37 2.86 2.64
CA HIS A 136 -10.17 2.03 2.60
C HIS A 136 -10.52 0.63 3.08
N PHE A 137 -10.53 -0.34 2.16
CA PHE A 137 -10.75 -1.75 2.48
C PHE A 137 -9.41 -2.43 2.73
N PHE A 138 -9.23 -2.96 3.94
CA PHE A 138 -8.00 -3.61 4.37
C PHE A 138 -8.13 -5.13 4.29
N SER A 139 -7.08 -5.79 3.83
CA SER A 139 -6.95 -7.23 3.93
C SER A 139 -5.50 -7.67 4.00
N LEU A 140 -5.25 -8.81 4.64
CA LEU A 140 -3.98 -9.52 4.53
C LEU A 140 -4.11 -10.62 3.49
N ARG A 141 -3.11 -10.70 2.62
CA ARG A 141 -3.00 -11.69 1.54
C ARG A 141 -1.59 -12.24 1.49
N THR A 142 -1.39 -13.38 0.85
CA THR A 142 -0.04 -13.75 0.42
C THR A 142 0.48 -12.65 -0.51
N THR A 143 1.78 -12.38 -0.45
CA THR A 143 2.39 -11.37 -1.33
C THR A 143 2.13 -11.70 -2.80
N GLU A 144 2.23 -12.97 -3.18
CA GLU A 144 1.89 -13.42 -4.53
C GLU A 144 0.45 -13.06 -4.94
N ASP A 145 -0.55 -13.33 -4.10
CA ASP A 145 -1.96 -13.04 -4.42
C ASP A 145 -2.19 -11.52 -4.50
N ALA A 146 -1.60 -10.74 -3.59
CA ALA A 146 -1.70 -9.28 -3.63
C ALA A 146 -1.13 -8.70 -4.94
N PHE A 147 0.05 -9.15 -5.37
CA PHE A 147 0.66 -8.72 -6.64
C PHE A 147 -0.15 -9.16 -7.86
N LYS A 148 -0.61 -10.43 -7.88
CA LYS A 148 -1.45 -10.94 -8.97
C LYS A 148 -2.69 -10.06 -9.16
N ARG A 149 -3.38 -9.76 -8.07
CA ARG A 149 -4.60 -8.92 -8.10
C ARG A 149 -4.34 -7.50 -8.53
N LEU A 150 -3.21 -6.91 -8.13
CA LEU A 150 -2.81 -5.60 -8.63
C LEU A 150 -2.57 -5.64 -10.14
N LEU A 151 -1.83 -6.63 -10.65
CA LEU A 151 -1.49 -6.75 -12.07
C LEU A 151 -2.73 -6.91 -12.95
N GLU A 152 -3.72 -7.69 -12.49
CA GLU A 152 -5.04 -7.82 -13.16
C GLU A 152 -5.77 -6.47 -13.30
N ARG A 153 -5.38 -5.45 -12.52
CA ARG A 153 -5.98 -4.11 -12.54
C ARG A 153 -5.17 -3.10 -13.32
N LEU A 154 -3.85 -3.25 -13.41
CA LEU A 154 -2.99 -2.32 -14.14
C LEU A 154 -3.32 -2.31 -15.65
N PRO A 155 -2.91 -1.26 -16.38
CA PRO A 155 -2.97 -1.26 -17.84
C PRO A 155 -2.19 -2.44 -18.41
N ASP A 156 -2.74 -3.07 -19.46
CA ASP A 156 -2.19 -4.21 -20.18
C ASP A 156 -1.99 -3.89 -21.66
N GLY A 157 -1.25 -4.75 -22.36
CA GLY A 157 -0.98 -4.60 -23.78
C GLY A 157 0.36 -5.21 -24.21
N ASP A 158 0.59 -5.19 -25.51
CA ASP A 158 1.86 -5.53 -26.16
C ASP A 158 2.96 -4.54 -25.78
N ARG A 159 4.22 -4.91 -25.99
CA ARG A 159 5.36 -4.05 -25.65
C ARG A 159 5.32 -2.74 -26.44
N GLY A 160 5.25 -1.62 -25.72
CA GLY A 160 5.42 -0.28 -26.28
C GLY A 160 6.86 0.06 -26.69
N GLN A 161 7.01 1.11 -27.49
CA GLN A 161 8.30 1.57 -28.03
C GLN A 161 9.24 2.12 -26.94
N GLU A 162 10.55 1.90 -27.11
CA GLU A 162 11.62 2.32 -26.17
C GLU A 162 11.90 3.83 -26.14
N ASN A 163 11.40 4.57 -27.14
CA ASN A 163 11.55 6.01 -27.29
C ASN A 163 10.20 6.74 -27.32
N ALA A 164 9.16 6.12 -26.75
CA ALA A 164 7.84 6.74 -26.66
C ALA A 164 7.90 8.03 -25.84
N ASP A 165 7.09 9.01 -26.24
CA ASP A 165 6.89 10.25 -25.50
C ASP A 165 5.82 10.04 -24.42
N LEU A 166 6.14 10.43 -23.19
CA LEU A 166 5.26 10.20 -22.03
C LEU A 166 3.95 10.97 -22.16
N ASP A 167 4.02 12.25 -22.50
CA ASP A 167 2.84 13.12 -22.55
C ASP A 167 1.89 12.69 -23.67
N ALA A 168 2.43 12.35 -24.84
CA ALA A 168 1.66 11.78 -25.95
C ALA A 168 1.01 10.43 -25.58
N ALA A 169 1.74 9.55 -24.91
CA ALA A 169 1.22 8.25 -24.48
C ALA A 169 0.09 8.41 -23.44
N LEU A 170 0.25 9.31 -22.46
CA LEU A 170 -0.78 9.59 -21.45
C LEU A 170 -2.02 10.24 -22.06
N ALA A 171 -1.84 11.21 -22.97
CA ALA A 171 -2.95 11.90 -23.64
C ALA A 171 -3.79 10.95 -24.51
N ALA A 172 -3.16 9.94 -25.11
CA ALA A 172 -3.83 8.95 -25.94
C ALA A 172 -4.38 7.74 -25.15
N SER A 173 -4.11 7.66 -23.85
CA SER A 173 -4.37 6.45 -23.06
C SER A 173 -5.76 6.45 -22.42
N PRO A 174 -6.62 5.46 -22.73
CA PRO A 174 -7.89 5.30 -22.03
C PRO A 174 -7.71 4.77 -20.60
N LYS A 175 -6.56 4.15 -20.30
CA LYS A 175 -6.25 3.55 -19.00
C LYS A 175 -4.76 3.68 -18.72
N SER A 176 -4.41 4.49 -17.74
CA SER A 176 -3.05 4.67 -17.25
C SER A 176 -2.94 4.33 -15.77
N ALA A 177 -1.72 4.13 -15.30
CA ALA A 177 -1.44 4.00 -13.88
C ALA A 177 -0.12 4.68 -13.51
N LEU A 178 -0.08 5.26 -12.31
CA LEU A 178 1.14 5.64 -11.63
C LEU A 178 1.35 4.66 -10.47
N VAL A 179 2.48 3.98 -10.47
CA VAL A 179 2.92 3.13 -9.37
C VAL A 179 4.13 3.78 -8.72
N THR A 180 3.97 4.23 -7.48
CA THR A 180 5.06 4.78 -6.67
C THR A 180 5.45 3.77 -5.61
N VAL A 181 6.70 3.33 -5.63
CA VAL A 181 7.28 2.48 -4.58
C VAL A 181 8.08 3.36 -3.64
N SER A 182 7.64 3.45 -2.39
CA SER A 182 8.36 4.11 -1.30
C SER A 182 9.07 3.06 -0.45
N ARG A 183 10.34 3.30 -0.12
CA ARG A 183 11.15 2.43 0.74
C ARG A 183 11.78 3.23 1.86
N TRP A 184 11.70 2.72 3.08
CA TRP A 184 12.33 3.31 4.26
C TRP A 184 13.62 2.53 4.56
N ARG A 185 14.77 3.20 4.47
CA ARG A 185 16.05 2.62 4.94
C ARG A 185 16.16 2.70 6.46
N ASP A 186 15.64 3.77 7.02
CA ASP A 186 15.53 4.06 8.45
C ASP A 186 14.26 4.90 8.72
N SER A 187 14.13 5.51 9.91
CA SER A 187 12.95 6.27 10.30
C SER A 187 12.77 7.60 9.56
N SER A 188 13.73 8.02 8.73
CA SER A 188 13.74 9.37 8.13
C SER A 188 13.99 9.39 6.63
N GLU A 189 14.74 8.43 6.07
CA GLU A 189 15.07 8.44 4.65
C GLU A 189 14.12 7.55 3.84
N ARG A 190 13.37 8.21 2.94
CA ARG A 190 12.38 7.59 2.07
C ARG A 190 12.83 7.70 0.61
N GLU A 191 13.27 6.58 0.06
CA GLU A 191 13.57 6.44 -1.37
C GLU A 191 12.25 6.21 -2.13
N LYS A 192 12.07 6.90 -3.27
CA LYS A 192 10.87 6.78 -4.10
C LYS A 192 11.25 6.41 -5.53
N THR A 193 10.55 5.43 -6.07
CA THR A 193 10.64 5.06 -7.49
C THR A 193 9.26 5.13 -8.10
N ASP A 194 9.12 5.93 -9.16
CA ASP A 194 7.89 6.07 -9.92
C ASP A 194 7.95 5.20 -11.20
N VAL A 195 6.91 4.43 -11.44
CA VAL A 195 6.67 3.67 -12.67
C VAL A 195 5.34 4.13 -13.25
N ILE A 196 5.36 4.66 -14.47
CA ILE A 196 4.15 5.10 -15.18
C ILE A 196 3.81 4.07 -16.25
N LEU A 197 2.54 3.68 -16.30
CA LEU A 197 1.97 2.75 -17.27
C LEU A 197 0.93 3.51 -18.10
N ALA A 198 1.04 3.48 -19.42
CA ALA A 198 0.07 4.09 -20.31
C ALA A 198 -0.22 3.13 -21.47
N ARG A 199 -1.49 2.81 -21.69
CA ARG A 199 -1.91 1.97 -22.81
C ARG A 199 -2.25 2.86 -24.01
N GLN A 200 -1.54 2.72 -25.12
CA GLN A 200 -1.84 3.42 -26.37
C GLN A 200 -2.21 2.40 -27.45
N GLY A 201 -3.51 2.30 -27.76
CA GLY A 201 -4.04 1.21 -28.60
C GLY A 201 -3.86 -0.13 -27.90
N ASP A 202 -3.16 -1.05 -28.55
CA ASP A 202 -2.81 -2.36 -27.97
C ASP A 202 -1.44 -2.37 -27.28
N ASN A 203 -0.69 -1.27 -27.32
CA ASN A 203 0.64 -1.19 -26.72
C ASN A 203 0.59 -0.65 -25.29
N LEU A 204 1.28 -1.32 -24.37
CA LEU A 204 1.59 -0.86 -23.04
C LEU A 204 2.97 -0.18 -23.03
N HIS A 205 2.98 1.11 -22.74
CA HIS A 205 4.18 1.89 -22.51
C HIS A 205 4.48 1.95 -21.02
N VAL A 206 5.71 1.61 -20.64
CA VAL A 206 6.20 1.68 -19.25
C VAL A 206 7.31 2.72 -19.18
N PHE A 207 7.19 3.66 -18.25
CA PHE A 207 8.16 4.73 -18.04
C PHE A 207 8.70 4.70 -16.61
N MET A 208 9.97 5.00 -16.46
CA MET A 208 10.63 5.19 -15.16
C MET A 208 11.50 6.45 -15.23
N ARG A 209 11.86 7.02 -14.07
CA ARG A 209 12.78 8.16 -14.03
C ARG A 209 14.12 7.79 -14.68
N ASP A 210 14.65 8.72 -15.46
CA ASP A 210 15.98 8.57 -16.04
C ASP A 210 17.04 8.67 -14.92
N PRO A 211 17.91 7.67 -14.74
CA PRO A 211 18.96 7.74 -13.73
C PRO A 211 19.97 8.87 -13.99
N ASP A 212 20.15 9.28 -15.25
CA ASP A 212 21.08 10.35 -15.65
C ASP A 212 20.40 11.73 -15.62
N ASP A 213 19.06 11.78 -15.65
CA ASP A 213 18.26 13.01 -15.51
C ASP A 213 16.96 12.73 -14.70
N PRO A 214 17.01 12.81 -13.36
CA PRO A 214 15.87 12.47 -12.50
C PRO A 214 14.60 13.32 -12.72
N GLY A 215 14.73 14.44 -13.43
CA GLY A 215 13.61 15.29 -13.86
C GLY A 215 12.82 14.73 -15.04
N ARG A 216 13.33 13.70 -15.71
CA ARG A 216 12.73 13.09 -16.91
C ARG A 216 12.30 11.65 -16.68
N PHE A 217 11.31 11.24 -17.46
CA PHE A 217 10.89 9.85 -17.57
C PHE A 217 11.30 9.30 -18.93
N ARG A 218 11.79 8.05 -18.93
CA ARG A 218 12.20 7.33 -20.13
C ARG A 218 11.38 6.07 -20.28
N ALA A 219 10.92 5.80 -21.50
CA ALA A 219 10.29 4.54 -21.84
C ALA A 219 11.28 3.38 -21.67
N GLN A 220 10.84 2.33 -20.97
CA GLN A 220 11.68 1.19 -20.62
C GLN A 220 11.63 0.09 -21.68
N GLY A 221 10.63 0.10 -22.56
CA GLY A 221 10.39 -0.95 -23.53
C GLY A 221 10.29 -2.33 -22.89
N ILE A 222 9.69 -2.46 -21.70
CA ILE A 222 9.47 -3.77 -21.10
C ILE A 222 8.14 -4.35 -21.57
N ALA A 223 8.07 -5.67 -21.71
CA ALA A 223 6.84 -6.39 -21.99
C ALA A 223 5.98 -6.53 -20.72
N HIS A 224 4.68 -6.80 -20.89
CA HIS A 224 3.74 -6.90 -19.77
C HIS A 224 4.11 -7.99 -18.75
N ASP A 225 4.61 -9.13 -19.21
CA ASP A 225 5.10 -10.23 -18.37
C ASP A 225 6.33 -9.85 -17.51
N GLN A 226 7.07 -8.82 -17.90
CA GLN A 226 8.21 -8.27 -17.16
C GLN A 226 7.79 -7.25 -16.09
N LEU A 227 6.53 -6.80 -16.07
CA LEU A 227 6.04 -5.83 -15.09
C LEU A 227 6.04 -6.42 -13.67
N ARG A 228 5.62 -7.67 -13.52
CA ARG A 228 5.62 -8.34 -12.21
C ARG A 228 7.03 -8.44 -11.61
N PRO A 229 8.04 -9.03 -12.30
CA PRO A 229 9.42 -9.04 -11.82
C PRO A 229 9.97 -7.65 -11.51
N LEU A 230 9.60 -6.63 -12.29
CA LEU A 230 10.01 -5.25 -12.01
C LEU A 230 9.46 -4.77 -10.67
N LEU A 231 8.15 -4.88 -10.45
CA LEU A 231 7.52 -4.40 -9.22
C LEU A 231 7.99 -5.19 -8.00
N GLU A 232 8.10 -6.52 -8.12
CA GLU A 232 8.65 -7.38 -7.05
C GLU A 232 10.07 -6.94 -6.68
N ARG A 233 10.95 -6.71 -7.66
CA ARG A 233 12.31 -6.20 -7.43
C ARG A 233 12.33 -4.83 -6.74
N LEU A 234 11.44 -3.92 -7.13
CA LEU A 234 11.34 -2.60 -6.51
C LEU A 234 10.86 -2.69 -5.05
N THR A 235 10.00 -3.66 -4.75
CA THR A 235 9.46 -3.87 -3.40
C THR A 235 10.26 -4.83 -2.52
N ALA A 236 11.25 -5.52 -3.09
CA ALA A 236 12.07 -6.45 -2.34
C ALA A 236 12.80 -5.72 -1.19
N PRO A 237 12.89 -6.32 0.00
CA PRO A 237 13.70 -5.75 1.08
C PRO A 237 15.14 -5.55 0.59
N PRO A 238 15.87 -4.53 1.10
CA PRO A 238 17.26 -4.34 0.74
C PRO A 238 18.04 -5.61 1.08
N ALA A 239 18.93 -6.05 0.18
CA ALA A 239 19.88 -7.10 0.51
C ALA A 239 20.69 -6.61 1.71
N GLY A 240 20.63 -7.36 2.82
CA GLY A 240 21.41 -7.08 4.03
C GLY A 240 22.90 -7.27 3.82
#